data_AF-A0A936AMG2-F1
#
_entry.id   AF-A0A936AMG2-F1
#
_cell.length_a   1.000
_cell.length_b   1.000
_cell.length_c   1.000
_cell.angle_alpha   90.00
_cell.angle_beta   90.00
_cell.angle_gamma   90.00
#
_symmetry.space_group_name_H-M   'P 1'
#
loop_
_entity.id
_entity.type
_entity.pdbx_description
1 polymer ?
#
loop_
_entity_poly.entity_id
_entity_poly.type
_entity_poly.pdbx_seq_one_letter_code
_entity_poly.pdbx_strand_id
1 'polypeptide(L)'
;MPKFKHSLLLLILLLAVKSSFGQAPAELKAPEGFKVTVFASGVTGGRLMAISPDGVLYVARQPQGDVVALPDRDMDGKADAVEVVASGLTRPHSVAFNSGYLYIATNPAILRVKYANGKVDGKPEKIIDLPISTTPHFTRSIGFDKNGKLYVSIGSSCNSCEEEDARRTTIMQYNADGTGGKPFAKGLRNAIGFDWDPSTGAMWSTDMGQDKLGEEMPCDEINRIQAGKHYGFPYFICNNVANPDLKDAKGKMDVKDAVPPAFELPAHSSPIGLTFLQRQTIPRSISQCDVCGDTRIQPDGPEGKDRLQRHPLDHKKWQAGRH
;
A
#
# COMPACT_ATOMS: atom_id res chain seq x y z
N MET A 1 42.44 13.28 -70.39
CA MET A 1 42.09 11.87 -70.16
C MET A 1 42.11 11.58 -68.66
N PRO A 2 41.20 10.75 -68.12
CA PRO A 2 40.59 11.02 -66.82
C PRO A 2 40.79 9.91 -65.75
N LYS A 3 40.42 10.23 -64.49
CA LYS A 3 40.07 9.35 -63.34
C LYS A 3 41.27 8.58 -62.70
N PHE A 4 41.38 8.32 -61.40
CA PHE A 4 40.41 8.08 -60.33
C PHE A 4 41.02 8.50 -58.97
N LYS A 5 40.29 9.26 -58.15
CA LYS A 5 40.47 9.23 -56.69
C LYS A 5 39.28 8.46 -56.12
N HIS A 6 39.56 7.31 -55.54
CA HIS A 6 38.57 6.47 -54.86
C HIS A 6 38.09 7.20 -53.62
N SER A 7 36.88 7.76 -53.67
CA SER A 7 36.17 8.20 -52.48
C SER A 7 35.41 6.99 -51.95
N LEU A 8 35.91 6.41 -50.86
CA LEU A 8 35.27 5.34 -50.13
C LEU A 8 34.07 5.96 -49.39
N LEU A 9 32.87 5.81 -49.97
CA LEU A 9 31.63 6.20 -49.34
C LEU A 9 31.30 5.17 -48.26
N LEU A 10 31.62 5.48 -47.00
CA LEU A 10 31.25 4.66 -45.86
C LEU A 10 29.75 4.87 -45.58
N LEU A 11 28.91 4.05 -46.18
CA LEU A 11 27.47 4.02 -45.91
C LEU A 11 27.26 3.34 -44.55
N ILE A 12 27.23 4.12 -43.48
CA ILE A 12 26.83 3.63 -42.15
C ILE A 12 25.31 3.41 -42.20
N LEU A 13 24.91 2.16 -42.44
CA LEU A 13 23.55 1.70 -42.27
C LEU A 13 23.25 1.65 -40.76
N LEU A 14 22.73 2.74 -40.21
CA LEU A 14 22.13 2.76 -38.86
C LEU A 14 20.87 1.90 -38.88
N LEU A 15 21.04 0.60 -38.66
CA LEU A 15 19.97 -0.28 -38.19
C LEU A 15 19.56 0.23 -36.81
N ALA A 16 18.53 1.08 -36.77
CA ALA A 16 17.81 1.36 -35.55
C ALA A 16 17.19 0.05 -35.08
N VAL A 17 17.88 -0.65 -34.18
CA VAL A 17 17.28 -1.70 -33.37
C VAL A 17 16.20 -0.99 -32.56
N LYS A 18 14.95 -1.10 -33.01
CA LYS A 18 13.79 -0.83 -32.16
C LYS A 18 13.93 -1.81 -31.00
N SER A 19 14.47 -1.33 -29.88
CA SER A 19 14.45 -2.07 -28.64
C SER A 19 12.97 -2.28 -28.29
N SER A 20 12.46 -3.47 -28.57
CA SER A 20 11.15 -3.91 -28.11
C SER A 20 11.23 -4.08 -26.61
N PHE A 21 11.04 -2.98 -25.88
CA PHE A 21 10.87 -3.00 -24.43
C PHE A 21 9.48 -3.53 -24.12
N GLY A 22 9.37 -4.85 -24.11
CA GLY A 22 8.15 -5.56 -23.73
C GLY A 22 8.55 -6.92 -23.21
N GLN A 23 9.13 -6.96 -22.00
CA GLN A 23 9.14 -8.22 -21.27
C GLN A 23 7.67 -8.51 -20.96
N ALA A 24 7.10 -9.51 -21.64
CA ALA A 24 5.78 -9.99 -21.31
C ALA A 24 5.77 -10.28 -19.79
N PRO A 25 4.72 -9.86 -19.06
CA PRO A 25 4.63 -10.23 -17.65
C PRO A 25 4.79 -11.74 -17.51
N ALA A 26 5.36 -12.19 -16.39
CA ALA A 26 5.19 -13.58 -15.99
C ALA A 26 3.69 -13.94 -16.10
N GLU A 27 3.37 -15.19 -16.48
CA GLU A 27 1.98 -15.60 -16.62
C GLU A 27 1.26 -15.43 -15.27
N LEU A 28 0.39 -14.42 -15.17
CA LEU A 28 -0.36 -14.12 -13.96
C LEU A 28 -1.62 -14.97 -13.93
N LYS A 29 -1.75 -15.84 -12.93
CA LYS A 29 -2.96 -16.61 -12.68
C LYS A 29 -3.91 -15.79 -11.80
N ALA A 30 -5.12 -15.59 -12.30
CA ALA A 30 -6.19 -14.96 -11.54
C ALA A 30 -7.11 -16.04 -10.93
N PRO A 31 -7.79 -15.75 -9.80
CA PRO A 31 -8.89 -16.58 -9.33
C PRO A 31 -9.99 -16.70 -10.40
N GLU A 32 -10.81 -17.76 -10.30
CA GLU A 32 -11.94 -17.95 -11.19
C GLU A 32 -12.87 -16.72 -11.19
N GLY A 33 -13.34 -16.32 -12.38
CA GLY A 33 -14.16 -15.10 -12.57
C GLY A 33 -13.36 -13.79 -12.68
N PHE A 34 -12.04 -13.81 -12.46
CA PHE A 34 -11.18 -12.65 -12.66
C PHE A 34 -10.28 -12.80 -13.90
N LYS A 35 -9.92 -11.66 -14.49
CA LYS A 35 -8.93 -11.57 -15.57
C LYS A 35 -7.92 -10.51 -15.21
N VAL A 36 -6.64 -10.81 -15.44
CA VAL A 36 -5.55 -9.84 -15.29
C VAL A 36 -5.05 -9.44 -16.68
N THR A 37 -4.99 -8.14 -16.93
CA THR A 37 -4.44 -7.55 -18.15
C THR A 37 -3.44 -6.47 -17.80
N VAL A 38 -2.48 -6.24 -18.70
CA VAL A 38 -1.55 -5.12 -18.55
C VAL A 38 -2.28 -3.83 -18.92
N PHE A 39 -2.52 -2.97 -17.93
CA PHE A 39 -3.03 -1.62 -18.15
C PHE A 39 -1.93 -0.69 -18.68
N ALA A 40 -0.75 -0.70 -18.08
CA ALA A 40 0.39 0.12 -18.50
C ALA A 40 1.71 -0.65 -18.36
N SER A 41 2.66 -0.38 -19.25
CA SER A 41 4.03 -0.90 -19.20
C SER A 41 5.04 0.23 -19.05
N GLY A 42 6.26 -0.06 -18.57
CA GLY A 42 7.31 0.96 -18.43
C GLY A 42 7.15 1.89 -17.21
N VAL A 43 6.20 1.61 -16.32
CA VAL A 43 5.99 2.33 -15.04
C VAL A 43 6.95 1.78 -13.97
N THR A 44 8.26 1.89 -14.23
CA THR A 44 9.30 1.34 -13.34
C THR A 44 9.29 2.03 -11.98
N GLY A 45 9.52 1.27 -10.91
CA GLY A 45 9.56 1.81 -9.55
C GLY A 45 8.22 2.33 -9.02
N GLY A 46 7.11 2.01 -9.68
CA GLY A 46 5.76 2.33 -9.23
C GLY A 46 5.48 1.78 -7.83
N ARG A 47 4.86 2.62 -6.99
CA ARG A 47 4.41 2.30 -5.63
C ARG A 47 2.89 2.49 -5.54
N LEU A 48 2.38 3.12 -4.49
CA LEU A 48 0.95 3.29 -4.30
C LEU A 48 0.41 4.31 -5.31
N MET A 49 -0.84 4.08 -5.69
CA MET A 49 -1.51 4.72 -6.80
C MET A 49 -2.93 5.13 -6.41
N ALA A 50 -3.48 6.12 -7.12
CA ALA A 50 -4.84 6.58 -6.93
C ALA A 50 -5.46 6.99 -8.27
N ILE A 51 -6.77 6.78 -8.40
CA ILE A 51 -7.54 7.25 -9.55
C ILE A 51 -7.96 8.70 -9.27
N SER A 52 -7.76 9.60 -10.23
CA SER A 52 -8.19 10.98 -10.14
C SER A 52 -9.71 11.11 -10.23
N PRO A 53 -10.30 12.26 -9.86
CA PRO A 53 -11.72 12.52 -10.06
C PRO A 53 -12.19 12.33 -11.51
N ASP A 54 -11.30 12.52 -12.48
CA ASP A 54 -11.53 12.37 -13.92
C ASP A 54 -11.24 10.94 -14.44
N GLY A 55 -10.95 9.98 -13.56
CA GLY A 55 -10.76 8.57 -13.93
C GLY A 55 -9.36 8.19 -14.39
N VAL A 56 -8.37 9.09 -14.30
CA VAL A 56 -6.99 8.82 -14.72
C VAL A 56 -6.19 8.21 -13.56
N LEU A 57 -5.41 7.16 -13.81
CA LEU A 57 -4.58 6.53 -12.79
C LEU A 57 -3.28 7.32 -12.57
N TYR A 58 -2.99 7.69 -11.31
CA TYR A 58 -1.76 8.34 -10.89
C TYR A 58 -0.91 7.39 -10.06
N VAL A 59 0.38 7.31 -10.36
CA VAL A 59 1.31 6.37 -9.71
C VAL A 59 2.54 7.12 -9.21
N ALA A 60 2.87 6.96 -7.93
CA ALA A 60 4.16 7.43 -7.40
C ALA A 60 5.29 6.49 -7.85
N ARG A 61 6.36 7.02 -8.46
CA ARG A 61 7.55 6.25 -8.82
C ARG A 61 8.70 6.61 -7.91
N GLN A 62 8.88 5.79 -6.88
CA GLN A 62 9.74 6.13 -5.75
C GLN A 62 11.22 6.29 -6.14
N PRO A 63 11.84 5.36 -6.90
CA PRO A 63 13.23 5.52 -7.31
C PRO A 63 13.44 6.71 -8.26
N GLN A 64 12.45 7.02 -9.11
CA GLN A 64 12.50 8.11 -10.08
C GLN A 64 12.29 9.48 -9.44
N GLY A 65 11.67 9.54 -8.26
CA GLY A 65 11.40 10.81 -7.58
C GLY A 65 10.30 11.62 -8.28
N ASP A 66 9.31 10.94 -8.86
CA ASP A 66 8.21 11.59 -9.56
C ASP A 66 6.85 10.88 -9.36
N VAL A 67 5.79 11.55 -9.83
CA VAL A 67 4.45 11.00 -9.98
C VAL A 67 4.09 11.08 -11.45
N VAL A 68 3.49 10.01 -11.98
CA VAL A 68 3.01 9.93 -13.36
C VAL A 68 1.50 9.77 -13.42
N ALA A 69 0.88 10.34 -14.44
CA ALA A 69 -0.49 10.06 -14.87
C ALA A 69 -0.47 9.06 -16.02
N LEU A 70 -1.46 8.17 -16.04
CA LEU A 70 -1.63 7.09 -17.01
C LEU A 70 -3.04 7.19 -17.62
N PRO A 71 -3.27 8.14 -18.56
CA PRO A 71 -4.58 8.32 -19.17
C PRO A 71 -4.90 7.20 -20.16
N ASP A 72 -6.16 6.78 -20.17
CA ASP A 72 -6.78 5.89 -21.16
C ASP A 72 -7.86 6.72 -21.88
N ARG A 73 -7.46 7.41 -22.95
CA ARG A 73 -8.28 8.43 -23.63
C ARG A 73 -9.25 7.78 -24.61
N ASP A 74 -8.90 6.62 -25.16
CA ASP A 74 -9.77 5.86 -26.06
C ASP A 74 -10.64 4.82 -25.34
N MET A 75 -10.44 4.66 -24.02
CA MET A 75 -11.19 3.76 -23.14
C MET A 75 -11.04 2.28 -23.54
N ASP A 76 -9.89 1.89 -24.10
CA ASP A 76 -9.61 0.49 -24.48
C ASP A 76 -9.16 -0.39 -23.29
N GLY A 77 -9.03 0.20 -22.10
CA GLY A 77 -8.54 -0.46 -20.90
C GLY A 77 -7.02 -0.50 -20.81
N LYS A 78 -6.31 0.39 -21.51
CA LYS A 78 -4.85 0.56 -21.44
C LYS A 78 -4.48 2.04 -21.41
N ALA A 79 -3.35 2.32 -20.77
CA ALA A 79 -2.81 3.66 -20.75
C ALA A 79 -2.18 4.01 -22.10
N ASP A 80 -2.54 5.17 -22.66
CA ASP A 80 -1.97 5.73 -23.89
C ASP A 80 -0.57 6.31 -23.68
N ALA A 81 -0.28 6.75 -22.46
CA ALA A 81 0.92 7.49 -22.14
C ALA A 81 1.35 7.32 -20.67
N VAL A 82 2.62 7.61 -20.43
CA VAL A 82 3.18 7.79 -19.08
C VAL A 82 3.60 9.25 -18.95
N GLU A 83 2.76 10.07 -18.32
CA GLU A 83 2.94 11.52 -18.28
C GLU A 83 3.44 11.95 -16.89
N VAL A 84 4.64 12.52 -16.82
CA VAL A 84 5.18 13.03 -15.54
C VAL A 84 4.41 14.29 -15.14
N VAL A 85 3.76 14.25 -13.97
CA VAL A 85 2.92 15.36 -13.46
C VAL A 85 3.54 16.12 -12.29
N ALA A 86 4.50 15.50 -11.59
CA ALA A 86 5.29 16.12 -10.53
C ALA A 86 6.63 15.40 -10.43
N SER A 87 7.73 16.13 -10.28
CA SER A 87 9.09 15.57 -10.26
C SER A 87 9.97 16.25 -9.22
N GLY A 88 11.18 15.73 -9.00
CA GLY A 88 12.12 16.25 -7.99
C GLY A 88 11.68 15.92 -6.56
N LEU A 89 10.94 14.84 -6.38
CA LEU A 89 10.35 14.42 -5.12
C LEU A 89 11.30 13.48 -4.36
N THR A 90 11.40 13.64 -3.05
CA THR A 90 12.24 12.76 -2.21
C THR A 90 11.48 11.48 -1.85
N ARG A 91 11.76 10.38 -2.56
CA ARG A 91 11.17 9.05 -2.29
C ARG A 91 9.62 9.07 -2.22
N PRO A 92 8.91 9.60 -3.23
CA PRO A 92 7.46 9.58 -3.24
C PRO A 92 6.96 8.14 -3.17
N HIS A 93 5.93 7.88 -2.36
CA HIS A 93 5.47 6.50 -2.12
C HIS A 93 3.97 6.32 -2.37
N SER A 94 3.15 7.32 -2.03
CA SER A 94 1.70 7.26 -2.10
C SER A 94 1.12 8.56 -2.60
N VAL A 95 0.01 8.48 -3.31
CA VAL A 95 -0.77 9.62 -3.79
C VAL A 95 -2.23 9.46 -3.38
N ALA A 96 -2.92 10.58 -3.19
CA ALA A 96 -4.37 10.60 -2.93
C ALA A 96 -4.98 11.91 -3.45
N PHE A 97 -6.24 11.88 -3.86
CA PHE A 97 -6.98 13.07 -4.27
C PHE A 97 -7.96 13.50 -3.19
N ASN A 98 -8.03 14.79 -2.92
CA ASN A 98 -9.07 15.36 -2.05
C ASN A 98 -9.25 16.86 -2.33
N SER A 99 -10.51 17.30 -2.40
CA SER A 99 -10.88 18.73 -2.40
C SER A 99 -10.09 19.62 -3.40
N GLY A 100 -9.88 19.15 -4.64
CA GLY A 100 -9.18 19.91 -5.68
C GLY A 100 -7.64 19.89 -5.58
N TYR A 101 -7.08 18.92 -4.85
CA TYR A 101 -5.64 18.73 -4.74
C TYR A 101 -5.24 17.27 -4.94
N LEU A 102 -4.07 17.08 -5.55
CA LEU A 102 -3.29 15.84 -5.48
C LEU A 102 -2.34 15.93 -4.29
N TYR A 103 -2.46 15.01 -3.35
CA TYR A 103 -1.56 14.85 -2.21
C TYR A 103 -0.50 13.81 -2.54
N ILE A 104 0.73 14.06 -2.12
CA ILE A 104 1.88 13.20 -2.39
C ILE A 104 2.63 12.96 -1.09
N ALA A 105 2.71 11.70 -0.68
CA ALA A 105 3.46 11.27 0.48
C ALA A 105 4.91 11.00 0.09
N THR A 106 5.83 11.71 0.74
CA THR A 106 7.28 11.63 0.53
C THR A 106 7.97 11.36 1.87
N ASN A 107 9.28 11.08 1.84
CA ASN A 107 10.09 11.09 3.05
C ASN A 107 10.99 12.34 3.01
N PRO A 108 10.82 13.34 3.90
CA PRO A 108 10.06 13.30 5.15
C PRO A 108 8.82 14.24 5.16
N ALA A 109 8.00 14.28 4.11
CA ALA A 109 6.93 15.28 4.05
C ALA A 109 5.66 14.82 3.32
N ILE A 110 4.54 15.44 3.67
CA ILE A 110 3.36 15.45 2.78
C ILE A 110 3.37 16.74 1.98
N LEU A 111 3.28 16.57 0.67
CA LEU A 111 3.10 17.66 -0.29
C LEU A 111 1.68 17.63 -0.83
N ARG A 112 1.20 18.76 -1.33
CA ARG A 112 0.03 18.80 -2.20
C ARG A 112 0.26 19.72 -3.38
N VAL A 113 -0.45 19.49 -4.47
CA VAL A 113 -0.46 20.37 -5.64
C VAL A 113 -1.90 20.52 -6.11
N LYS A 114 -2.27 21.72 -6.60
CA LYS A 114 -3.63 21.95 -7.08
C LYS A 114 -3.93 20.99 -8.21
N TYR A 115 -5.17 20.52 -8.25
CA TYR A 115 -5.70 19.68 -9.30
C TYR A 115 -6.99 20.32 -9.82
N ALA A 116 -6.95 20.79 -11.06
CA ALA A 116 -8.05 21.49 -11.69
C ALA A 116 -8.09 21.16 -13.18
N ASN A 117 -9.31 21.07 -13.73
CA ASN A 117 -9.54 20.80 -15.15
C ASN A 117 -8.80 19.54 -15.64
N GLY A 118 -8.87 18.45 -14.88
CA GLY A 118 -8.27 17.16 -15.23
C GLY A 118 -6.75 17.06 -15.10
N LYS A 119 -6.07 18.07 -14.55
CA LYS A 119 -4.60 18.08 -14.47
C LYS A 119 -4.06 18.72 -13.19
N VAL A 120 -2.81 18.38 -12.89
CA VAL A 120 -2.01 19.07 -11.89
C VAL A 120 -1.71 20.49 -12.37
N ASP A 121 -1.90 21.47 -11.50
CA ASP A 121 -1.71 22.89 -11.77
C ASP A 121 -0.74 23.50 -10.75
N GLY A 122 0.43 23.90 -11.23
CA GLY A 122 1.49 24.51 -10.43
C GLY A 122 2.49 23.52 -9.82
N LYS A 123 3.18 23.95 -8.76
CA LYS A 123 4.25 23.20 -8.09
C LYS A 123 3.74 22.59 -6.78
N PRO A 124 4.23 21.40 -6.38
CA PRO A 124 3.95 20.86 -5.06
C PRO A 124 4.38 21.80 -3.94
N GLU A 125 3.48 22.07 -3.00
CA GLU A 125 3.74 22.77 -1.75
C GLU A 125 3.79 21.78 -0.59
N LYS A 126 4.71 21.99 0.36
CA LYS A 126 4.81 21.18 1.58
C LYS A 126 3.77 21.64 2.59
N ILE A 127 3.02 20.69 3.15
CA ILE A 127 1.98 20.97 4.15
C ILE A 127 2.20 20.26 5.50
N ILE A 128 2.98 19.17 5.53
CA ILE A 128 3.30 18.44 6.77
C ILE A 128 4.77 18.03 6.75
N ASP A 129 5.47 18.30 7.86
CA ASP A 129 6.76 17.70 8.18
C ASP A 129 6.56 16.37 8.94
N LEU A 130 7.20 15.31 8.47
CA LEU A 130 7.17 13.96 9.03
C LEU A 130 8.53 13.60 9.63
N PRO A 131 8.60 12.57 10.50
CA PRO A 131 9.88 12.03 10.94
C PRO A 131 10.70 11.53 9.73
N ILE A 132 11.94 12.01 9.61
CA ILE A 132 12.90 11.50 8.63
C ILE A 132 13.17 10.02 8.91
N SER A 133 13.16 9.20 7.87
CA SER A 133 13.61 7.82 7.94
C SER A 133 14.82 7.56 7.06
N THR A 134 15.86 6.99 7.64
CA THR A 134 17.02 6.43 6.94
C THR A 134 17.00 4.90 6.96
N THR A 135 16.00 4.31 7.60
CA THR A 135 15.81 2.85 7.74
C THR A 135 14.81 2.32 6.73
N PRO A 136 14.68 1.00 6.53
CA PRO A 136 13.83 0.40 5.50
C PRO A 136 12.36 0.88 5.50
N HIS A 137 11.79 1.27 6.65
CA HIS A 137 10.43 1.82 6.73
C HIS A 137 10.39 3.34 6.49
N PHE A 138 11.01 3.77 5.38
CA PHE A 138 10.94 5.15 4.91
C PHE A 138 9.65 5.48 4.15
N THR A 139 8.84 4.47 3.82
CA THR A 139 7.59 4.67 3.08
C THR A 139 6.55 5.42 3.91
N ARG A 140 5.70 6.19 3.23
CA ARG A 140 4.57 6.91 3.82
C ARG A 140 3.34 6.63 2.97
N SER A 141 2.27 6.16 3.60
CA SER A 141 1.00 5.89 2.92
C SER A 141 -0.03 6.91 3.36
N ILE A 142 -0.86 7.37 2.42
CA ILE A 142 -1.88 8.38 2.68
C ILE A 142 -3.23 7.99 2.10
N GLY A 143 -4.29 8.46 2.76
CA GLY A 143 -5.66 8.34 2.28
C GLY A 143 -6.58 9.30 3.02
N PHE A 144 -7.79 9.50 2.51
CA PHE A 144 -8.80 10.36 3.11
C PHE A 144 -10.02 9.56 3.55
N ASP A 145 -10.57 9.87 4.72
CA ASP A 145 -11.89 9.38 5.08
C ASP A 145 -12.99 10.15 4.32
N LYS A 146 -14.24 9.68 4.46
CA LYS A 146 -15.42 10.33 3.87
C LYS A 146 -15.67 11.77 4.35
N ASN A 147 -15.04 12.20 5.44
CA ASN A 147 -15.17 13.54 5.99
C ASN A 147 -14.00 14.46 5.57
N GLY A 148 -13.09 13.98 4.71
CA GLY A 148 -11.94 14.74 4.24
C GLY A 148 -10.81 14.86 5.26
N LYS A 149 -10.75 14.00 6.30
CA LYS A 149 -9.57 13.89 7.17
C LYS A 149 -8.49 13.09 6.48
N LEU A 150 -7.26 13.60 6.51
CA LEU A 150 -6.08 12.94 5.96
C LEU A 150 -5.50 11.96 7.00
N TYR A 151 -5.21 10.75 6.57
CA TYR A 151 -4.53 9.74 7.37
C TYR A 151 -3.16 9.46 6.79
N VAL A 152 -2.13 9.38 7.64
CA VAL A 152 -0.74 9.18 7.25
C VAL A 152 -0.15 8.03 8.05
N SER A 153 0.20 6.94 7.40
CA SER A 153 0.93 5.84 8.05
C SER A 153 2.43 6.10 8.09
N ILE A 154 3.03 5.90 9.26
CA ILE A 154 4.44 6.15 9.55
C ILE A 154 5.00 4.93 10.28
N GLY A 155 5.73 4.08 9.56
CA GLY A 155 6.37 2.89 10.11
C GLY A 155 7.53 3.19 11.06
N SER A 156 8.00 2.14 11.74
CA SER A 156 9.06 2.17 12.73
C SER A 156 10.39 2.70 12.19
N SER A 157 11.25 3.22 13.05
CA SER A 157 12.64 3.52 12.72
C SER A 157 13.55 2.30 12.92
N CYS A 158 13.09 1.25 13.59
CA CYS A 158 13.90 0.09 13.97
C CYS A 158 13.20 -1.25 13.69
N ASN A 159 13.93 -2.35 13.87
CA ASN A 159 13.34 -3.70 13.76
C ASN A 159 12.36 -3.98 14.91
N SER A 160 12.80 -3.73 16.14
CA SER A 160 12.05 -3.86 17.40
C SER A 160 12.65 -2.92 18.42
N CYS A 161 11.94 -1.84 18.76
CA CYS A 161 12.33 -0.86 19.77
C CYS A 161 11.17 0.08 20.10
N GLU A 162 11.26 0.75 21.25
CA GLU A 162 10.43 1.92 21.55
C GLU A 162 10.90 3.12 20.72
N GLU A 163 9.98 3.79 20.05
CA GLU A 163 10.30 4.93 19.18
C GLU A 163 10.49 6.22 20.00
N GLU A 164 11.50 7.02 19.64
CA GLU A 164 11.71 8.34 20.24
C GLU A 164 10.69 9.38 19.74
N ASP A 165 10.34 9.33 18.44
CA ASP A 165 9.34 10.21 17.85
C ASP A 165 7.95 9.55 17.95
N ALA A 166 7.06 10.15 18.74
CA ALA A 166 5.71 9.62 19.00
C ALA A 166 4.80 9.49 17.76
N ARG A 167 5.22 10.01 16.60
CA ARG A 167 4.53 9.83 15.32
C ARG A 167 4.92 8.54 14.60
N ARG A 168 6.01 7.88 15.00
CA ARG A 168 6.43 6.58 14.46
C ARG A 168 5.55 5.45 14.99
N THR A 169 5.42 4.39 14.21
CA THR A 169 4.55 3.23 14.49
C THR A 169 3.08 3.62 14.65
N THR A 170 2.66 4.65 13.91
CA THR A 170 1.30 5.18 13.98
C THR A 170 0.66 5.30 12.61
N ILE A 171 -0.66 5.30 12.63
CA ILE A 171 -1.45 6.01 11.64
C ILE A 171 -1.83 7.34 12.29
N MET A 172 -1.33 8.43 11.74
CA MET A 172 -1.66 9.80 12.16
C MET A 172 -2.90 10.30 11.42
N GLN A 173 -3.68 11.18 12.05
CA GLN A 173 -4.79 11.92 11.43
C GLN A 173 -4.45 13.43 11.39
N TYR A 174 -4.80 14.08 10.29
CA TYR A 174 -4.64 15.51 10.03
C TYR A 174 -5.90 16.09 9.37
N ASN A 175 -6.04 17.41 9.45
CA ASN A 175 -6.88 18.16 8.51
C ASN A 175 -6.25 18.14 7.11
N ALA A 176 -7.06 18.35 6.07
CA ALA A 176 -6.60 18.34 4.68
C ALA A 176 -5.55 19.43 4.36
N ASP A 177 -5.47 20.50 5.16
CA ASP A 177 -4.44 21.54 5.05
C ASP A 177 -3.14 21.20 5.79
N GLY A 178 -3.06 20.06 6.46
CA GLY A 178 -1.91 19.61 7.25
C GLY A 178 -1.95 19.99 8.72
N THR A 179 -2.95 20.75 9.17
CA THR A 179 -3.08 21.14 10.58
C THR A 179 -3.70 20.02 11.44
N GLY A 180 -3.65 20.17 12.77
CA GLY A 180 -4.39 19.30 13.70
C GLY A 180 -3.85 17.86 13.83
N GLY A 181 -2.58 17.65 13.51
CA GLY A 181 -1.92 16.34 13.56
C GLY A 181 -2.00 15.65 14.92
N LYS A 182 -2.51 14.42 14.96
CA LYS A 182 -2.56 13.58 16.15
C LYS A 182 -2.51 12.09 15.81
N PRO A 183 -2.01 11.21 16.69
CA PRO A 183 -2.12 9.77 16.49
C PRO A 183 -3.58 9.33 16.44
N PHE A 184 -3.96 8.61 15.38
CA PHE A 184 -5.25 7.93 15.28
C PHE A 184 -5.15 6.50 15.81
N ALA A 185 -4.08 5.78 15.47
CA ALA A 185 -3.74 4.46 15.98
C ALA A 185 -2.23 4.37 16.22
N LYS A 186 -1.82 3.53 17.17
CA LYS A 186 -0.42 3.36 17.61
C LYS A 186 -0.02 1.89 17.63
N GLY A 187 1.27 1.61 17.71
CA GLY A 187 1.79 0.24 17.86
C GLY A 187 1.61 -0.61 16.61
N LEU A 188 1.71 0.00 15.43
CA LEU A 188 1.75 -0.68 14.13
C LEU A 188 3.18 -0.60 13.61
N ARG A 189 3.86 -1.71 13.35
CA ARG A 189 5.29 -1.68 13.00
C ARG A 189 5.52 -0.99 11.66
N ASN A 190 4.83 -1.40 10.61
CA ASN A 190 4.95 -0.87 9.26
C ASN A 190 3.64 -1.09 8.46
N ALA A 191 2.61 -0.35 8.85
CA ALA A 191 1.28 -0.40 8.25
C ALA A 191 1.20 0.28 6.87
N ILE A 192 1.69 -0.38 5.81
CA ILE A 192 1.77 0.24 4.48
C ILE A 192 0.41 0.33 3.78
N GLY A 193 -0.33 -0.78 3.69
CA GLY A 193 -1.59 -0.81 2.96
C GLY A 193 -2.76 -0.58 3.89
N PHE A 194 -3.61 0.41 3.62
CA PHE A 194 -4.87 0.57 4.34
C PHE A 194 -5.97 1.06 3.41
N ASP A 195 -7.21 0.73 3.77
CA ASP A 195 -8.41 1.19 3.08
C ASP A 195 -9.59 1.25 4.06
N TRP A 196 -10.69 1.87 3.65
CA TRP A 196 -11.92 1.94 4.41
C TRP A 196 -12.95 0.96 3.87
N ASP A 197 -13.51 0.15 4.76
CA ASP A 197 -14.67 -0.67 4.44
C ASP A 197 -15.82 0.25 4.01
N PRO A 198 -16.32 0.14 2.76
CA PRO A 198 -17.35 1.04 2.25
C PRO A 198 -18.71 0.86 2.95
N SER A 199 -18.94 -0.28 3.60
CA SER A 199 -20.21 -0.57 4.29
C SER A 199 -20.26 0.00 5.71
N THR A 200 -19.13 -0.05 6.43
CA THR A 200 -19.06 0.40 7.83
C THR A 200 -18.30 1.71 8.03
N GLY A 201 -17.47 2.11 7.06
CA GLY A 201 -16.51 3.20 7.20
C GLY A 201 -15.33 2.89 8.13
N ALA A 202 -15.17 1.64 8.57
CA ALA A 202 -14.05 1.23 9.39
C ALA A 202 -12.76 1.17 8.55
N MET A 203 -11.66 1.72 9.09
CA MET A 203 -10.35 1.56 8.47
C MET A 203 -9.81 0.16 8.75
N TRP A 204 -9.20 -0.46 7.75
CA TRP A 204 -8.44 -1.70 7.86
C TRP A 204 -7.04 -1.46 7.32
N SER A 205 -6.04 -2.04 7.97
CA SER A 205 -4.65 -1.89 7.57
C SER A 205 -3.91 -3.21 7.62
N THR A 206 -2.98 -3.39 6.70
CA THR A 206 -1.92 -4.38 6.83
C THR A 206 -0.92 -3.91 7.89
N ASP A 207 -0.15 -4.83 8.45
CA ASP A 207 1.05 -4.53 9.23
C ASP A 207 2.10 -5.62 9.01
N MET A 208 3.36 -5.20 8.83
CA MET A 208 4.47 -6.13 8.59
C MET A 208 5.17 -6.43 9.90
N GLY A 209 5.23 -7.70 10.29
CA GLY A 209 5.85 -8.17 11.52
C GLY A 209 7.35 -7.89 11.59
N GLN A 210 7.94 -8.03 12.77
CA GLN A 210 9.39 -7.82 12.94
C GLN A 210 10.25 -8.87 12.26
N ASP A 211 11.48 -8.50 11.91
CA ASP A 211 12.42 -9.43 11.31
C ASP A 211 13.16 -10.24 12.39
N LYS A 212 13.80 -11.33 11.96
CA LYS A 212 14.78 -12.13 12.72
C LYS A 212 14.26 -12.95 13.90
N LEU A 213 12.98 -13.37 13.87
CA LEU A 213 12.42 -14.38 14.81
C LEU A 213 12.26 -15.79 14.20
N GLY A 214 12.79 -16.01 13.00
CA GLY A 214 12.71 -17.28 12.28
C GLY A 214 11.99 -17.15 10.95
N GLU A 215 11.81 -18.27 10.25
CA GLU A 215 11.15 -18.31 8.94
C GLU A 215 9.62 -18.26 9.06
N GLU A 216 9.07 -18.81 10.14
CA GLU A 216 7.63 -18.93 10.36
C GLU A 216 7.10 -17.91 11.38
N MET A 217 7.95 -17.00 11.87
CA MET A 217 7.60 -16.00 12.87
C MET A 217 8.36 -14.68 12.68
N PRO A 218 7.78 -13.56 13.12
CA PRO A 218 6.36 -13.40 13.45
C PRO A 218 5.50 -13.41 12.18
N CYS A 219 4.24 -13.74 12.34
CA CYS A 219 3.20 -13.49 11.35
C CYS A 219 3.13 -11.99 10.97
N ASP A 220 2.71 -11.73 9.73
CA ASP A 220 2.21 -10.41 9.34
C ASP A 220 0.74 -10.30 9.73
N GLU A 221 0.16 -9.10 9.68
CA GLU A 221 -1.17 -8.87 10.25
C GLU A 221 -2.09 -8.07 9.33
N ILE A 222 -3.40 -8.33 9.46
CA ILE A 222 -4.46 -7.41 9.05
C ILE A 222 -5.21 -6.96 10.30
N ASN A 223 -5.24 -5.66 10.50
CA ASN A 223 -5.77 -4.99 11.68
C ASN A 223 -7.01 -4.16 11.32
N ARG A 224 -8.10 -4.29 12.09
CA ARG A 224 -9.23 -3.36 12.04
C ARG A 224 -8.90 -2.13 12.89
N ILE A 225 -8.65 -1.01 12.24
CA ILE A 225 -8.10 0.19 12.87
C ILE A 225 -9.19 0.99 13.60
N GLN A 226 -8.93 1.31 14.86
CA GLN A 226 -9.81 2.02 15.77
C GLN A 226 -9.09 3.23 16.38
N ALA A 227 -9.84 4.32 16.53
CA ALA A 227 -9.31 5.56 17.11
C ALA A 227 -8.80 5.34 18.54
N GLY A 228 -7.60 5.82 18.83
CA GLY A 228 -6.97 5.80 20.15
C GLY A 228 -6.42 4.45 20.60
N LYS A 229 -6.52 3.40 19.78
CA LYS A 229 -6.06 2.05 20.12
C LYS A 229 -4.58 1.83 19.81
N HIS A 230 -4.02 0.80 20.44
CA HIS A 230 -2.64 0.36 20.29
C HIS A 230 -2.61 -1.10 19.83
N TYR A 231 -1.80 -1.42 18.81
CA TYR A 231 -1.79 -2.72 18.11
C TYR A 231 -0.61 -3.61 18.51
N GLY A 232 0.03 -3.30 19.63
CA GLY A 232 0.96 -4.20 20.30
C GLY A 232 2.43 -3.92 20.03
N PHE A 233 2.84 -3.52 18.82
CA PHE A 233 4.25 -3.24 18.54
C PHE A 233 4.79 -2.12 19.45
N PRO A 234 6.00 -2.25 20.03
CA PRO A 234 6.94 -3.37 19.88
C PRO A 234 6.76 -4.49 20.92
N TYR A 235 5.84 -4.37 21.88
CA TYR A 235 5.70 -5.27 23.03
C TYR A 235 5.10 -6.64 22.70
N PHE A 236 4.22 -6.69 21.70
CA PHE A 236 3.55 -7.90 21.26
C PHE A 236 3.73 -8.09 19.75
N ILE A 237 3.70 -9.35 19.35
CA ILE A 237 3.72 -9.81 17.96
C ILE A 237 2.52 -10.75 17.75
N CYS A 238 2.02 -10.84 16.52
CA CYS A 238 0.93 -11.75 16.19
C CYS A 238 -0.31 -11.51 17.04
N ASN A 239 -1.06 -12.56 17.36
CA ASN A 239 -2.16 -12.52 18.30
C ASN A 239 -1.68 -12.31 19.75
N ASN A 240 -1.13 -11.12 19.99
CA ASN A 240 -0.68 -10.61 21.28
C ASN A 240 0.32 -11.53 22.02
N VAL A 241 1.17 -12.24 21.28
CA VAL A 241 2.26 -13.02 21.84
C VAL A 241 3.34 -12.06 22.32
N ALA A 242 3.83 -12.23 23.56
CA ALA A 242 4.86 -11.37 24.11
C ALA A 242 6.13 -11.40 23.24
N ASN A 243 6.65 -10.22 22.89
CA ASN A 243 7.82 -10.11 22.03
C ASN A 243 9.08 -10.63 22.77
N PRO A 244 9.76 -11.68 22.28
CA PRO A 244 10.94 -12.23 22.92
C PRO A 244 12.15 -11.29 22.93
N ASP A 245 12.20 -10.28 22.05
CA ASP A 245 13.30 -9.30 21.97
C ASP A 245 13.17 -8.19 23.02
N LEU A 246 12.00 -8.02 23.63
CA LEU A 246 11.72 -6.96 24.59
C LEU A 246 11.69 -7.42 26.04
N LYS A 247 12.42 -8.49 26.37
CA LYS A 247 12.55 -9.01 27.75
C LYS A 247 13.03 -7.96 28.76
N ASP A 248 13.79 -6.96 28.29
CA ASP A 248 14.38 -5.89 29.11
C ASP A 248 13.87 -4.49 28.75
N ALA A 249 12.72 -4.37 28.06
CA ALA A 249 12.15 -3.06 27.70
C ALA A 249 11.89 -2.18 28.94
N LYS A 250 12.17 -0.87 28.82
CA LYS A 250 11.98 0.10 29.91
C LYS A 250 10.49 0.35 30.16
N GLY A 251 9.68 0.34 29.10
CA GLY A 251 8.23 0.33 29.16
C GLY A 251 7.68 -1.07 29.39
N LYS A 252 6.44 -1.12 29.88
CA LYS A 252 5.63 -2.33 29.90
C LYS A 252 4.25 -1.96 29.39
N MET A 253 3.72 -2.79 28.51
CA MET A 253 2.34 -2.74 28.07
C MET A 253 1.62 -3.97 28.60
N ASP A 254 0.45 -3.79 29.21
CA ASP A 254 -0.40 -4.93 29.57
C ASP A 254 -1.06 -5.46 28.30
N VAL A 255 -1.11 -6.78 28.15
CA VAL A 255 -1.66 -7.45 26.95
C VAL A 255 -3.10 -7.04 26.68
N LYS A 256 -3.86 -6.71 27.74
CA LYS A 256 -5.25 -6.25 27.62
C LYS A 256 -5.40 -4.87 26.96
N ASP A 257 -4.32 -4.08 26.92
CA ASP A 257 -4.32 -2.76 26.32
C ASP A 257 -3.97 -2.82 24.82
N ALA A 258 -3.53 -3.99 24.32
CA ALA A 258 -3.21 -4.26 22.93
C ALA A 258 -4.40 -4.87 22.21
N VAL A 259 -4.77 -4.29 21.06
CA VAL A 259 -5.80 -4.84 20.18
C VAL A 259 -5.16 -5.92 19.32
N PRO A 260 -5.64 -7.18 19.37
CA PRO A 260 -5.12 -8.25 18.52
C PRO A 260 -5.51 -8.04 17.06
N PRO A 261 -4.77 -8.66 16.11
CA PRO A 261 -5.10 -8.61 14.70
C PRO A 261 -6.45 -9.27 14.40
N ALA A 262 -7.11 -8.77 13.37
CA ALA A 262 -8.33 -9.39 12.85
C ALA A 262 -7.98 -10.66 12.06
N PHE A 263 -6.84 -10.66 11.36
CA PHE A 263 -6.28 -11.84 10.69
C PHE A 263 -4.76 -11.84 10.83
N GLU A 264 -4.20 -13.03 11.02
CA GLU A 264 -2.77 -13.28 10.86
C GLU A 264 -2.51 -13.75 9.43
N LEU A 265 -1.42 -13.25 8.85
CA LEU A 265 -0.89 -13.64 7.56
C LEU A 265 0.39 -14.46 7.77
N PRO A 266 0.79 -15.31 6.81
CA PRO A 266 2.08 -15.99 6.88
C PRO A 266 3.22 -15.02 7.16
N ALA A 267 4.21 -15.47 7.94
CA ALA A 267 5.39 -14.67 8.25
C ALA A 267 6.08 -14.22 6.96
N HIS A 268 6.56 -12.98 6.97
CA HIS A 268 7.33 -12.36 5.87
C HIS A 268 6.57 -12.25 4.53
N SER A 269 5.24 -12.37 4.54
CA SER A 269 4.38 -12.17 3.36
C SER A 269 4.48 -10.76 2.78
N SER A 270 4.91 -9.79 3.59
CA SER A 270 5.20 -8.41 3.20
C SER A 270 3.98 -7.68 2.58
N PRO A 271 2.85 -7.57 3.29
CA PRO A 271 1.61 -7.01 2.75
C PRO A 271 1.72 -5.47 2.58
N ILE A 272 1.90 -5.03 1.34
CA ILE A 272 2.10 -3.60 1.00
C ILE A 272 0.85 -2.89 0.45
N GLY A 273 -0.29 -3.58 0.38
CA GLY A 273 -1.53 -3.04 -0.17
C GLY A 273 -2.74 -3.79 0.36
N LEU A 274 -3.85 -3.06 0.51
CA LEU A 274 -5.15 -3.58 0.88
C LEU A 274 -6.19 -2.70 0.20
N THR A 275 -7.21 -3.30 -0.39
CA THR A 275 -8.33 -2.56 -0.98
C THR A 275 -9.62 -3.33 -0.82
N PHE A 276 -10.69 -2.61 -0.48
CA PHE A 276 -12.03 -3.16 -0.52
C PHE A 276 -12.57 -3.08 -1.94
N LEU A 277 -12.93 -4.23 -2.50
CA LEU A 277 -13.64 -4.28 -3.78
C LEU A 277 -15.04 -3.70 -3.62
N GLN A 278 -15.37 -2.70 -4.44
CA GLN A 278 -16.72 -2.17 -4.49
C GLN A 278 -17.64 -3.11 -5.27
N ARG A 279 -18.88 -3.28 -4.82
CA ARG A 279 -19.84 -4.27 -5.35
C ARG A 279 -20.08 -4.19 -6.87
N GLN A 280 -19.78 -3.06 -7.50
CA GLN A 280 -19.93 -2.85 -8.94
C GLN A 280 -18.79 -3.47 -9.77
N THR A 281 -17.64 -3.79 -9.16
CA THR A 281 -16.47 -4.39 -9.84
C THR A 281 -16.38 -5.90 -9.65
N ILE A 282 -17.31 -6.52 -8.91
CA ILE A 282 -17.33 -7.96 -8.65
C ILE A 282 -18.39 -8.63 -9.56
N PRO A 283 -18.03 -9.64 -10.38
CA PRO A 283 -19.01 -10.43 -11.12
C PRO A 283 -20.09 -10.97 -10.17
N ARG A 284 -21.37 -10.92 -10.57
CA ARG A 284 -22.52 -11.34 -9.73
C ARG A 284 -22.41 -12.75 -9.12
N SER A 285 -21.56 -13.62 -9.67
CA SER A 285 -21.31 -14.98 -9.18
C SER A 285 -20.38 -15.06 -7.97
N ILE A 286 -19.71 -13.96 -7.60
CA ILE A 286 -18.79 -13.89 -6.46
C ILE A 286 -19.43 -12.98 -5.41
N SER A 287 -19.77 -13.53 -4.26
CA SER A 287 -20.25 -12.72 -3.14
C SER A 287 -19.04 -12.06 -2.46
N GLN A 288 -19.22 -10.85 -1.92
CA GLN A 288 -18.16 -10.15 -1.17
C GLN A 288 -17.62 -10.96 0.01
N CYS A 289 -18.38 -11.96 0.49
CA CYS A 289 -17.98 -12.90 1.52
C CYS A 289 -17.10 -14.05 1.03
N ASP A 290 -16.98 -14.35 -0.27
CA ASP A 290 -16.16 -15.48 -0.75
C ASP A 290 -14.66 -15.16 -0.75
N VAL A 291 -14.30 -13.87 -0.66
CA VAL A 291 -12.90 -13.39 -0.48
C VAL A 291 -12.54 -13.27 1.00
N CYS A 292 -13.52 -13.33 1.90
CA CYS A 292 -13.29 -13.46 3.34
C CYS A 292 -13.39 -14.94 3.69
N GLY A 293 -12.39 -15.51 4.36
CA GLY A 293 -12.58 -16.80 5.02
C GLY A 293 -13.86 -16.77 5.84
N ASP A 294 -14.75 -17.71 5.54
CA ASP A 294 -16.12 -17.85 6.06
C ASP A 294 -16.25 -17.39 7.53
N THR A 295 -16.76 -16.18 7.72
CA THR A 295 -17.28 -15.71 9.01
C THR A 295 -18.52 -14.88 8.75
N ARG A 296 -19.66 -15.57 8.63
CA ARG A 296 -20.98 -14.95 8.83
C ARG A 296 -21.04 -14.41 10.26
N ILE A 297 -20.85 -13.10 10.42
CA ILE A 297 -21.34 -12.39 11.61
C ILE A 297 -22.85 -12.23 11.43
N GLN A 298 -23.62 -13.13 12.03
CA GLN A 298 -25.05 -12.89 12.27
C GLN A 298 -25.18 -11.84 13.39
N PRO A 299 -26.13 -10.90 13.30
CA PRO A 299 -26.39 -9.96 14.38
C PRO A 299 -26.99 -10.69 15.59
N ASP A 300 -26.46 -10.37 16.77
CA ASP A 300 -26.85 -10.93 18.06
C ASP A 300 -28.37 -10.87 18.29
N GLY A 301 -28.99 -12.04 18.45
CA GLY A 301 -30.27 -12.22 19.11
C GLY A 301 -30.05 -12.69 20.56
N PRO A 302 -30.96 -12.38 21.50
CA PRO A 302 -30.74 -12.70 22.91
C PRO A 302 -30.98 -14.19 23.16
N GLU A 303 -30.22 -14.71 24.12
CA GLU A 303 -30.31 -16.04 24.76
C GLU A 303 -29.44 -17.17 24.18
N GLY A 304 -28.64 -17.76 25.09
CA GLY A 304 -28.42 -19.20 25.09
C GLY A 304 -27.03 -19.67 24.64
N LYS A 305 -26.21 -20.01 25.64
CA LYS A 305 -25.07 -20.93 25.62
C LYS A 305 -25.02 -21.85 24.38
N ASP A 306 -23.92 -21.83 23.62
CA ASP A 306 -23.28 -23.10 23.28
C ASP A 306 -21.80 -23.01 22.87
N ARG A 307 -21.14 -24.12 23.16
CA ARG A 307 -19.71 -24.41 23.17
C ARG A 307 -19.12 -24.37 21.73
N LEU A 308 -18.13 -23.50 21.49
CA LEU A 308 -17.30 -23.53 20.26
C LEU A 308 -16.59 -24.88 20.14
N GLN A 309 -17.11 -25.79 19.29
CA GLN A 309 -16.34 -26.92 18.80
C GLN A 309 -15.46 -26.44 17.64
N ARG A 310 -14.15 -26.50 17.86
CA ARG A 310 -13.12 -26.28 16.84
C ARG A 310 -13.18 -27.45 15.84
N HIS A 311 -13.41 -27.14 14.57
CA HIS A 311 -13.03 -28.06 13.49
C HIS A 311 -11.55 -27.85 13.18
N PRO A 312 -10.69 -28.89 13.24
CA PRO A 312 -9.32 -28.79 12.77
C PRO A 312 -9.31 -28.69 11.25
N LEU A 313 -8.57 -27.71 10.71
CA LEU A 313 -8.27 -27.60 9.29
C LEU A 313 -7.41 -28.82 8.87
N ASP A 314 -7.89 -29.60 7.91
CA ASP A 314 -7.20 -30.77 7.36
C ASP A 314 -6.10 -30.34 6.37
N HIS A 315 -4.84 -30.43 6.80
CA HIS A 315 -3.63 -30.06 6.07
C HIS A 315 -3.24 -31.06 4.95
N LYS A 316 -4.16 -31.50 4.09
CA LYS A 316 -3.86 -32.58 3.11
C LYS A 316 -4.22 -32.38 1.64
N LYS A 317 -4.38 -31.15 1.15
CA LYS A 317 -4.55 -30.92 -0.30
C LYS A 317 -3.74 -29.75 -0.87
N TRP A 318 -2.41 -29.82 -0.78
CA TRP A 318 -1.51 -29.06 -1.67
C TRP A 318 -0.23 -29.86 -1.94
N GLN A 319 -0.35 -30.96 -2.68
CA GLN A 319 0.75 -31.52 -3.46
C GLN A 319 0.19 -32.14 -4.74
N ALA A 320 0.37 -31.44 -5.87
CA ALA A 320 0.53 -32.05 -7.19
C ALA A 320 0.88 -30.94 -8.20
N GLY A 321 2.01 -31.10 -8.91
CA GLY A 321 2.29 -30.32 -10.12
C GLY A 321 3.75 -29.84 -10.27
N ARG A 322 4.71 -30.78 -10.28
CA ARG A 322 6.04 -30.56 -10.89
C ARG A 322 6.20 -31.55 -12.04
N HIS A 323 6.21 -31.04 -13.27
CA HIS A 323 6.98 -31.54 -14.40
C HIS A 323 7.52 -30.32 -15.14
#